data_AF-G2ZYM6-F1
#
_entry.id   AF-G2ZYM6-F1
#
_cell.length_a   1.000
_cell.length_b   1.000
_cell.length_c   1.000
_cell.angle_alpha   90.00
_cell.angle_beta   90.00
_cell.angle_gamma   90.00
#
_symmetry.space_group_name_H-M   'P 1'
#
loop_
_entity.id
_entity.type
_entity.pdbx_description
1 polymer ?
#
loop_
_entity_poly.entity_id
_entity_poly.type
_entity_poly.pdbx_seq_one_letter_code
_entity_poly.pdbx_strand_id
1 'polypeptide(L)'
;MQIRNVYRSSNTLALPNDIHGTPDRGSMPLRRVRSSSDLQALGLLPRGTPSSAPSALPTVGIGNTTGHEAQRTDRSATMLEMELHSVDAAGASLTPRLAFRLMDVAGRIAEHCAIVPPAGAPHAPMPEAWRCLDVLASLRRKLNPAQLGLARQMLFRAVEASPHPAADKALLLDTLNAATQADGPGLGEYVAQRAYEGLCLDQLQLKADGEAEPPARTFNSILPSLAASTYDHNPLGRTLLWEGACRLSDGPSAERRRAALQTVVFSLPNVPRPGEQKLEALFEFFLAVDAMGVDEAAPASAPRGA
;
A
#
# COMPACT_ATOMS: atom_id res chain seq x y z
N MET A 1 -4.15 -11.58 -16.73
CA MET A 1 -4.09 -12.34 -15.48
C MET A 1 -5.42 -12.15 -14.77
N GLN A 2 -6.26 -13.18 -14.73
CA GLN A 2 -7.59 -13.09 -14.14
C GLN A 2 -7.46 -13.24 -12.63
N ILE A 3 -7.60 -12.13 -11.88
CA ILE A 3 -7.99 -12.19 -10.47
C ILE A 3 -9.48 -12.58 -10.48
N ARG A 4 -9.74 -13.85 -10.83
CA ARG A 4 -11.05 -14.48 -10.70
C ARG A 4 -11.13 -15.03 -9.30
N ASN A 5 -12.14 -14.59 -8.56
CA ASN A 5 -12.65 -15.23 -7.35
C ASN A 5 -11.57 -15.71 -6.38
N VAL A 6 -11.15 -14.86 -5.45
CA VAL A 6 -10.58 -15.40 -4.21
C VAL A 6 -11.70 -16.05 -3.43
N TYR A 7 -11.86 -17.36 -3.67
CA TYR A 7 -12.69 -18.23 -2.87
C TYR A 7 -12.07 -18.30 -1.47
N ARG A 8 -12.75 -17.74 -0.46
CA ARG A 8 -12.38 -17.93 0.95
C ARG A 8 -12.50 -19.41 1.29
N SER A 9 -11.37 -20.07 1.54
CA SER A 9 -11.37 -21.26 2.39
C SER A 9 -11.66 -20.81 3.82
N SER A 10 -12.77 -21.29 4.37
CA SER A 10 -13.20 -21.03 5.74
C SER A 10 -12.22 -21.66 6.75
N ASN A 11 -11.16 -20.95 7.10
CA ASN A 11 -10.39 -21.19 8.32
C ASN A 11 -10.03 -19.85 8.96
N THR A 12 -11.06 -19.19 9.49
CA THR A 12 -10.93 -18.04 10.39
C THR A 12 -10.38 -18.52 11.73
N LEU A 13 -9.16 -18.09 12.06
CA LEU A 13 -8.69 -18.05 13.44
C LEU A 13 -9.59 -17.10 14.23
N ALA A 14 -10.33 -17.66 15.18
CA ALA A 14 -11.11 -16.92 16.15
C ALA A 14 -10.16 -16.19 17.12
N LEU A 15 -10.39 -14.88 17.31
CA LEU A 15 -9.98 -14.20 18.54
C LEU A 15 -11.14 -14.25 19.55
N PRO A 16 -10.90 -14.59 20.82
CA PRO A 16 -11.92 -14.53 21.86
C PRO A 16 -11.88 -13.16 22.55
N ASN A 17 -13.02 -12.46 22.57
CA ASN A 17 -13.71 -12.08 23.80
C ASN A 17 -14.90 -11.17 23.49
N ASP A 18 -16.09 -11.77 23.63
CA ASP A 18 -17.33 -11.07 23.95
C ASP A 18 -17.23 -10.44 25.34
N ILE A 19 -17.63 -9.17 25.47
CA ILE A 19 -18.36 -8.70 26.65
C ILE A 19 -19.55 -7.86 26.18
N HIS A 20 -20.72 -8.30 26.62
CA HIS A 20 -22.05 -7.76 26.36
C HIS A 20 -22.25 -6.26 26.65
N GLY A 21 -23.13 -5.65 25.85
CA GLY A 21 -23.83 -4.42 26.22
C GLY A 21 -24.64 -3.83 25.06
N THR A 22 -25.84 -4.36 24.77
CA THR A 22 -26.88 -3.56 24.11
C THR A 22 -27.29 -2.42 25.05
N PRO A 23 -27.50 -1.20 24.55
CA PRO A 23 -28.89 -0.76 24.42
C PRO A 23 -29.22 0.16 23.22
N ASP A 24 -30.46 -0.06 22.78
CA ASP A 24 -31.52 0.84 22.34
C ASP A 24 -31.50 1.64 21.02
N ARG A 25 -32.66 1.53 20.36
CA ARG A 25 -33.10 2.25 19.17
C ARG A 25 -33.41 3.71 19.52
N GLY A 26 -32.57 4.62 19.06
CA GLY A 26 -32.90 6.02 18.91
C GLY A 26 -32.84 6.44 17.45
N SER A 27 -33.96 6.35 16.72
CA SER A 27 -34.08 6.99 15.41
C SER A 27 -33.99 8.51 15.59
N MET A 28 -32.85 9.10 15.23
CA MET A 28 -32.72 10.54 15.03
C MET A 28 -32.60 10.82 13.54
N PRO A 29 -33.35 11.81 13.00
CA PRO A 29 -33.37 12.07 11.58
C PRO A 29 -32.00 12.57 11.11
N LEU A 30 -31.55 12.07 9.96
CA LEU A 30 -30.40 12.58 9.20
C LEU A 30 -30.61 14.08 8.91
N ARG A 31 -30.09 14.95 9.79
CA ARG A 31 -29.95 16.36 9.48
C ARG A 31 -28.92 16.46 8.38
N ARG A 32 -29.41 16.77 7.18
CA ARG A 32 -28.61 17.13 6.02
C ARG A 32 -27.75 18.35 6.37
N VAL A 33 -26.50 18.12 6.75
CA VAL A 33 -25.50 19.18 6.95
C VAL A 33 -25.28 19.86 5.61
N ARG A 34 -25.84 21.06 5.45
CA ARG A 34 -25.75 21.93 4.27
C ARG A 34 -25.09 23.25 4.64
N SER A 35 -24.06 23.24 5.49
CA SER A 35 -23.39 24.48 5.86
C SER A 35 -21.87 24.35 5.78
N SER A 36 -21.28 25.35 5.13
CA SER A 36 -19.83 25.59 5.05
C SER A 36 -19.18 25.73 6.43
N SER A 37 -19.98 26.00 7.46
CA SER A 37 -19.56 26.18 8.84
C SER A 37 -19.13 24.87 9.51
N ASP A 38 -19.76 23.74 9.17
CA ASP A 38 -19.44 22.44 9.76
C ASP A 38 -18.12 21.85 9.18
N LEU A 39 -17.73 22.28 7.97
CA LEU A 39 -16.45 21.93 7.35
C LEU A 39 -15.26 22.70 7.97
N GLN A 40 -15.49 23.91 8.49
CA GLN A 40 -14.47 24.69 9.20
C GLN A 40 -14.10 24.07 10.56
N ALA A 41 -15.06 23.40 11.21
CA ALA A 41 -14.84 22.72 12.49
C ALA A 41 -13.95 21.46 12.34
N LEU A 42 -13.88 20.86 11.15
CA LEU A 42 -13.03 19.70 10.83
C LEU A 42 -11.64 20.08 10.29
N GLY A 43 -11.28 21.38 10.28
CA GLY A 43 -9.98 21.84 9.77
C GLY A 43 -9.80 21.69 8.26
N LEU A 44 -10.86 21.34 7.53
CA LEU A 44 -10.85 21.11 6.08
C LEU A 44 -11.27 22.39 5.37
N LEU A 45 -10.32 23.30 5.12
CA LEU A 45 -10.56 24.48 4.28
C LEU A 45 -9.64 24.48 3.05
N PRO A 46 -10.22 24.48 1.83
CA PRO A 46 -9.53 24.85 0.60
C PRO A 46 -9.88 26.29 0.20
N ARG A 47 -8.88 27.14 -0.09
CA ARG A 47 -9.06 28.25 -1.05
C ARG A 47 -7.73 28.80 -1.58
N GLY A 48 -7.44 28.45 -2.83
CA GLY A 48 -6.67 29.24 -3.79
C GLY A 48 -7.33 29.06 -5.16
N THR A 49 -7.83 30.15 -5.73
CA THR A 49 -8.52 30.22 -7.04
C THR A 49 -7.62 29.84 -8.22
N PRO A 50 -8.18 29.50 -9.40
CA PRO A 50 -7.48 28.72 -10.41
C PRO A 50 -6.44 29.55 -11.15
N SER A 51 -5.22 29.04 -11.22
CA SER A 51 -4.18 29.55 -12.11
C SER A 51 -3.48 28.38 -12.77
N SER A 52 -3.66 28.28 -14.09
CA SER A 52 -2.86 27.57 -15.10
C SER A 52 -1.74 26.66 -14.60
N ALA A 53 -1.87 25.35 -14.84
CA ALA A 53 -0.78 24.39 -14.75
C ALA A 53 0.21 24.55 -15.93
N PRO A 54 1.44 23.99 -15.85
CA PRO A 54 2.25 23.67 -14.68
C PRO A 54 3.61 24.38 -14.76
N SER A 55 4.22 24.68 -13.61
CA SER A 55 5.67 24.81 -13.55
C SER A 55 6.17 23.78 -12.56
N ALA A 56 6.98 22.86 -13.08
CA ALA A 56 7.77 21.93 -12.29
C ALA A 56 8.57 22.75 -11.26
N LEU A 57 8.17 22.67 -10.00
CA LEU A 57 8.96 23.25 -8.92
C LEU A 57 10.06 22.25 -8.55
N PRO A 58 11.31 22.72 -8.42
CA PRO A 58 12.42 21.87 -8.03
C PRO A 58 12.23 21.45 -6.57
N THR A 59 12.44 20.17 -6.29
CA THR A 59 12.61 19.66 -4.93
C THR A 59 13.83 20.35 -4.31
N VAL A 60 13.59 21.38 -3.49
CA VAL A 60 14.62 21.98 -2.64
C VAL A 60 14.24 21.77 -1.19
N GLY A 61 15.05 20.96 -0.50
CA GLY A 61 15.36 21.22 0.91
C GLY A 61 14.82 20.26 1.96
N ILE A 62 14.92 18.93 1.79
CA ILE A 62 14.99 18.02 2.95
C ILE A 62 16.12 16.99 2.71
N GLY A 63 17.31 17.34 3.20
CA GLY A 63 18.42 16.45 3.53
C GLY A 63 18.94 15.51 2.44
N ASN A 64 20.16 15.76 1.95
CA ASN A 64 20.94 14.83 1.11
C ASN A 64 21.08 13.40 1.71
N THR A 65 20.69 13.19 2.97
CA THR A 65 20.67 11.91 3.67
C THR A 65 19.57 10.97 3.16
N THR A 66 18.38 11.46 2.81
CA THR A 66 17.27 10.59 2.33
C THR A 66 17.58 10.03 0.95
N GLY A 67 18.07 10.85 0.03
CA GLY A 67 18.50 10.41 -1.30
C GLY A 67 19.70 9.44 -1.26
N HIS A 68 20.63 9.67 -0.34
CA HIS A 68 21.79 8.80 -0.19
C HIS A 68 21.42 7.41 0.36
N GLU A 69 20.50 7.35 1.33
CA GLU A 69 20.04 6.08 1.88
C GLU A 69 19.13 5.31 0.90
N ALA A 70 18.28 6.00 0.13
CA ALA A 70 17.51 5.39 -0.95
C ALA A 70 18.44 4.77 -2.02
N GLN A 71 19.49 5.49 -2.43
CA GLN A 71 20.50 4.98 -3.36
C GLN A 71 21.27 3.78 -2.80
N ARG A 72 21.62 3.81 -1.50
CA ARG A 72 22.25 2.66 -0.83
C ARG A 72 21.34 1.44 -0.85
N THR A 73 20.05 1.63 -0.56
CA THR A 73 19.05 0.56 -0.53
C THR A 73 18.87 -0.08 -1.89
N ASP A 74 18.75 0.73 -2.95
CA ASP A 74 18.68 0.24 -4.33
C ASP A 74 19.97 -0.51 -4.75
N ARG A 75 21.13 -0.01 -4.32
CA ARG A 75 22.41 -0.70 -4.55
C ARG A 75 22.47 -2.05 -3.83
N SER A 76 21.99 -2.14 -2.59
CA SER A 76 21.90 -3.41 -1.85
C SER A 76 20.99 -4.41 -2.56
N ALA A 77 19.83 -3.97 -3.07
CA ALA A 77 18.93 -4.81 -3.86
C ALA A 77 19.60 -5.31 -5.15
N THR A 78 20.25 -4.41 -5.89
CA THR A 78 20.99 -4.75 -7.12
C THR A 78 22.11 -5.75 -6.85
N MET A 79 22.87 -5.57 -5.76
CA MET A 79 23.94 -6.49 -5.38
C MET A 79 23.39 -7.87 -5.03
N LEU A 80 22.28 -7.95 -4.30
CA LEU A 80 21.63 -9.23 -4.00
C LEU A 80 21.17 -9.93 -5.28
N GLU A 81 20.55 -9.18 -6.20
CA GLU A 81 20.11 -9.71 -7.49
C GLU A 81 21.28 -10.27 -8.30
N MET A 82 22.42 -9.57 -8.35
CA MET A 82 23.63 -10.08 -9.01
C MET A 82 24.13 -11.39 -8.40
N GLU A 83 24.16 -11.51 -7.07
CA GLU A 83 24.56 -12.77 -6.43
C GLU A 83 23.60 -13.91 -6.78
N LEU A 84 22.30 -13.64 -6.83
CA LEU A 84 21.28 -14.63 -7.17
C LEU A 84 21.40 -15.19 -8.59
N HIS A 85 21.99 -14.43 -9.52
CA HIS A 85 22.29 -14.92 -10.86
C HIS A 85 23.43 -15.95 -10.88
N SER A 86 24.29 -15.94 -9.86
CA SER A 86 25.47 -16.82 -9.76
C SER A 86 25.26 -18.04 -8.85
N VAL A 87 24.05 -18.24 -8.32
CA VAL A 87 23.77 -19.33 -7.39
C VAL A 87 23.75 -20.67 -8.12
N ASP A 88 24.58 -21.59 -7.63
CA ASP A 88 24.48 -23.02 -7.94
C ASP A 88 23.52 -23.68 -6.92
N ALA A 89 22.44 -24.29 -7.43
CA ALA A 89 21.33 -24.80 -6.63
C ALA A 89 21.64 -26.13 -5.90
N ALA A 90 22.85 -26.68 -6.05
CA ALA A 90 23.23 -28.01 -5.59
C ALA A 90 23.43 -28.16 -4.07
N GLY A 91 23.52 -27.07 -3.29
CA GLY A 91 23.83 -27.10 -1.85
C GLY A 91 22.65 -26.78 -0.91
N ALA A 92 22.63 -27.36 0.29
CA ALA A 92 21.58 -27.09 1.29
C ALA A 92 21.76 -25.76 2.08
N SER A 93 22.93 -25.12 1.96
CA SER A 93 23.28 -23.88 2.68
C SER A 93 23.33 -22.67 1.74
N LEU A 94 23.15 -21.46 2.31
CA LEU A 94 23.45 -20.22 1.61
C LEU A 94 24.97 -20.03 1.54
N THR A 95 25.49 -19.53 0.42
CA THR A 95 26.89 -19.11 0.37
C THR A 95 27.10 -17.92 1.31
N PRO A 96 28.30 -17.75 1.91
CA PRO A 96 28.55 -16.62 2.81
C PRO A 96 28.26 -15.27 2.16
N ARG A 97 28.55 -15.15 0.87
CA ARG A 97 28.31 -13.93 0.08
C ARG A 97 26.82 -13.66 -0.11
N LEU A 98 26.03 -14.67 -0.45
CA LEU A 98 24.58 -14.54 -0.57
C LEU A 98 23.92 -14.21 0.78
N ALA A 99 24.35 -14.90 1.85
CA ALA A 99 23.88 -14.63 3.21
C ALA A 99 24.18 -13.18 3.64
N PHE A 100 25.38 -12.68 3.34
CA PHE A 100 25.75 -11.29 3.60
C PHE A 100 24.85 -10.30 2.84
N ARG A 101 24.61 -10.52 1.54
CA ARG A 101 23.71 -9.64 0.76
C ARG A 101 22.27 -9.67 1.23
N LEU A 102 21.80 -10.84 1.65
CA LEU A 102 20.48 -10.98 2.21
C LEU A 102 20.34 -10.18 3.51
N MET A 103 21.33 -10.26 4.41
CA MET A 103 21.34 -9.46 5.64
C MET A 103 21.42 -7.97 5.37
N ASP A 104 22.20 -7.55 4.37
CA ASP A 104 22.29 -6.15 3.96
C ASP A 104 20.91 -5.64 3.50
N VAL A 105 20.22 -6.34 2.60
CA VAL A 105 18.85 -5.99 2.17
C VAL A 105 17.87 -6.04 3.35
N ALA A 106 17.97 -7.04 4.23
CA ALA A 106 17.12 -7.15 5.41
C ALA A 106 17.31 -5.97 6.36
N GLY A 107 18.55 -5.53 6.58
CA GLY A 107 18.88 -4.34 7.37
C GLY A 107 18.34 -3.07 6.73
N ARG A 108 18.42 -2.93 5.40
CA ARG A 108 17.82 -1.79 4.69
C ARG A 108 16.31 -1.71 4.86
N ILE A 109 15.62 -2.84 4.70
CA ILE A 109 14.18 -2.88 4.97
C ILE A 109 13.93 -2.55 6.44
N ALA A 110 14.59 -3.23 7.37
CA ALA A 110 14.37 -3.09 8.81
C ALA A 110 14.61 -1.67 9.34
N GLU A 111 15.70 -1.02 8.93
CA GLU A 111 16.13 0.25 9.53
C GLU A 111 15.75 1.45 8.65
N HIS A 112 16.03 1.38 7.35
CA HIS A 112 15.83 2.53 6.47
C HIS A 112 14.36 2.71 6.08
N CYS A 113 13.60 1.61 5.95
CA CYS A 113 12.19 1.68 5.56
C CYS A 113 11.24 1.89 6.76
N ALA A 114 11.74 1.85 7.99
CA ALA A 114 10.98 2.11 9.21
C ALA A 114 10.82 3.63 9.49
N ILE A 115 10.45 4.39 8.47
CA ILE A 115 10.27 5.85 8.58
C ILE A 115 9.01 6.14 9.39
N VAL A 116 9.15 7.00 10.40
CA VAL A 116 8.02 7.62 11.09
C VAL A 116 7.82 9.01 10.51
N PRO A 117 6.66 9.29 9.88
CA PRO A 117 6.38 10.59 9.30
C PRO A 117 6.23 11.66 10.40
N PRO A 118 6.61 12.93 10.12
CA PRO A 118 6.31 14.03 11.03
C PRO A 118 4.80 14.32 11.08
N ALA A 119 4.34 14.85 12.21
CA ALA A 119 2.93 15.16 12.43
C ALA A 119 2.37 16.15 11.39
N GLY A 120 1.21 15.83 10.83
CA GLY A 120 0.51 16.63 9.82
C GLY A 120 1.19 16.69 8.46
N ALA A 121 2.21 15.87 8.21
CA ALA A 121 2.86 15.81 6.91
C ALA A 121 2.30 14.67 6.05
N PRO A 122 2.09 14.91 4.74
CA PRO A 122 1.83 13.83 3.81
C PRO A 122 3.04 12.91 3.72
N HIS A 123 2.82 11.74 3.18
CA HIS A 123 3.84 10.71 3.00
C HIS A 123 4.37 10.73 1.57
N ALA A 124 5.47 10.01 1.35
CA ALA A 124 5.98 9.72 0.01
C ALA A 124 6.09 8.21 -0.18
N PRO A 125 5.88 7.69 -1.41
CA PRO A 125 6.17 6.31 -1.74
C PRO A 125 7.65 5.96 -1.48
N MET A 126 7.90 4.70 -1.12
CA MET A 126 9.24 4.15 -0.90
C MET A 126 9.59 3.13 -2.01
N PRO A 127 9.92 3.57 -3.24
CA PRO A 127 10.17 2.67 -4.37
C PRO A 127 11.34 1.71 -4.12
N GLU A 128 12.36 2.14 -3.36
CA GLU A 128 13.49 1.31 -2.96
C GLU A 128 13.09 0.13 -2.08
N ALA A 129 12.09 0.31 -1.20
CA ALA A 129 11.58 -0.76 -0.36
C ALA A 129 10.87 -1.84 -1.21
N TRP A 130 10.05 -1.38 -2.16
CA TRP A 130 9.41 -2.27 -3.13
C TRP A 130 10.44 -3.04 -3.97
N ARG A 131 11.48 -2.34 -4.44
CA ARG A 131 12.58 -2.97 -5.20
C ARG A 131 13.30 -4.05 -4.40
N CYS A 132 13.59 -3.81 -3.12
CA CYS A 132 14.16 -4.83 -2.25
C CYS A 132 13.27 -6.08 -2.17
N LEU A 133 11.97 -5.89 -1.94
CA LEU A 133 11.02 -7.01 -1.85
C LEU A 133 10.88 -7.77 -3.16
N ASP A 134 10.92 -7.08 -4.30
CA ASP A 134 10.86 -7.71 -5.62
C ASP A 134 12.09 -8.60 -5.87
N VAL A 135 13.28 -8.14 -5.48
CA VAL A 135 14.49 -8.99 -5.50
C VAL A 135 14.35 -10.18 -4.56
N LEU A 136 13.81 -9.99 -3.34
CA LEU A 136 13.57 -11.09 -2.41
C LEU A 136 12.54 -12.10 -2.94
N ALA A 137 11.54 -11.66 -3.70
CA ALA A 137 10.58 -12.56 -4.34
C ALA A 137 11.24 -13.42 -5.43
N SER A 138 12.36 -12.99 -6.00
CA SER A 138 13.13 -13.80 -6.96
C SER A 138 13.81 -15.01 -6.33
N LEU A 139 14.05 -14.99 -5.00
CA LEU A 139 14.67 -16.09 -4.25
C LEU A 139 13.96 -17.42 -4.50
N ARG A 140 12.62 -17.41 -4.52
CA ARG A 140 11.80 -18.62 -4.67
C ARG A 140 12.08 -19.40 -5.95
N ARG A 141 12.58 -18.72 -6.99
CA ARG A 141 12.94 -19.34 -8.29
C ARG A 141 14.40 -19.78 -8.39
N LYS A 142 15.23 -19.37 -7.43
CA LYS A 142 16.70 -19.50 -7.49
C LYS A 142 17.25 -20.41 -6.40
N LEU A 143 16.57 -20.49 -5.27
CA LEU A 143 17.00 -21.24 -4.10
C LEU A 143 16.16 -22.50 -3.93
N ASN A 144 16.79 -23.56 -3.44
CA ASN A 144 16.05 -24.76 -3.04
C ASN A 144 15.30 -24.53 -1.70
N PRO A 145 14.37 -25.43 -1.31
CA PRO A 145 13.54 -25.22 -0.12
C PRO A 145 14.32 -25.02 1.19
N ALA A 146 15.46 -25.68 1.37
CA ALA A 146 16.29 -25.53 2.57
C ALA A 146 16.93 -24.14 2.63
N GLN A 147 17.49 -23.68 1.52
CA GLN A 147 18.06 -22.33 1.38
C GLN A 147 16.99 -21.25 1.55
N LEU A 148 15.78 -21.44 1.01
CA LEU A 148 14.64 -20.54 1.23
C LEU A 148 14.24 -20.47 2.70
N GLY A 149 14.22 -21.61 3.39
CA GLY A 149 13.93 -21.66 4.83
C GLY A 149 14.94 -20.86 5.67
N LEU A 150 16.22 -20.94 5.32
CA LEU A 150 17.27 -20.13 5.97
C LEU A 150 17.11 -18.64 5.64
N ALA A 151 16.90 -18.30 4.37
CA ALA A 151 16.73 -16.92 3.94
C ALA A 151 15.52 -16.26 4.64
N ARG A 152 14.40 -16.97 4.72
CA ARG A 152 13.20 -16.50 5.42
C ARG A 152 13.46 -16.24 6.90
N GLN A 153 14.16 -17.14 7.60
CA GLN A 153 14.50 -16.95 9.01
C GLN A 153 15.35 -15.70 9.23
N MET A 154 16.33 -15.44 8.35
CA MET A 154 17.17 -14.25 8.43
C MET A 154 16.35 -12.96 8.24
N LEU A 155 15.47 -12.95 7.22
CA LEU A 155 14.58 -11.83 6.93
C LEU A 155 13.60 -11.56 8.08
N PHE A 156 12.98 -12.61 8.63
CA PHE A 156 11.99 -12.49 9.70
C PHE A 156 12.63 -11.92 10.97
N ARG A 157 13.80 -12.43 11.37
CA ARG A 157 14.52 -11.91 12.54
C ARG A 157 14.85 -10.41 12.40
N ALA A 158 15.27 -9.98 11.21
CA ALA A 158 15.55 -8.57 10.96
C ALA A 158 14.28 -7.69 11.09
N VAL A 159 13.15 -8.15 10.55
CA VAL A 159 11.87 -7.43 10.64
C VAL A 159 11.31 -7.45 12.05
N GLU A 160 11.42 -8.56 12.78
CA GLU A 160 11.00 -8.65 14.17
C GLU A 160 11.75 -7.63 15.05
N ALA A 161 13.07 -7.53 14.85
CA ALA A 161 13.94 -6.58 15.54
C ALA A 161 13.78 -5.11 15.10
N SER A 162 13.09 -4.86 13.98
CA SER A 162 12.97 -3.53 13.40
C SER A 162 12.07 -2.58 14.21
N PRO A 163 12.26 -1.25 14.11
CA PRO A 163 11.41 -0.25 14.76
C PRO A 163 10.11 0.04 13.99
N HIS A 164 9.71 -0.78 13.01
CA HIS A 164 8.44 -0.59 12.31
C HIS A 164 7.24 -0.61 13.28
N PRO A 165 6.22 0.23 13.04
CA PRO A 165 4.96 0.12 13.77
C PRO A 165 4.31 -1.25 13.51
N ALA A 166 3.47 -1.69 14.45
CA ALA A 166 2.93 -3.05 14.46
C ALA A 166 2.19 -3.44 13.17
N ALA A 167 1.39 -2.54 12.60
CA ALA A 167 0.64 -2.78 11.38
C ALA A 167 1.57 -3.01 10.17
N ASP A 168 2.58 -2.16 9.99
CA ASP A 168 3.57 -2.30 8.91
C ASP A 168 4.43 -3.54 9.12
N LYS A 169 4.82 -3.84 10.37
CA LYS A 169 5.60 -5.03 10.70
C LYS A 169 4.83 -6.31 10.35
N ALA A 170 3.56 -6.39 10.72
CA ALA A 170 2.71 -7.53 10.39
C ALA A 170 2.55 -7.70 8.87
N LEU A 171 2.23 -6.61 8.15
CA LEU A 171 2.10 -6.63 6.70
C LEU A 171 3.41 -7.06 6.02
N LEU A 172 4.56 -6.56 6.49
CA LEU A 172 5.87 -6.91 5.95
C LEU A 172 6.23 -8.38 6.19
N LEU A 173 5.97 -8.91 7.39
CA LEU A 173 6.20 -10.33 7.70
C LEU A 173 5.35 -11.23 6.81
N ASP A 174 4.06 -10.92 6.66
CA ASP A 174 3.17 -11.69 5.78
C ASP A 174 3.61 -11.60 4.31
N THR A 175 4.03 -10.40 3.87
CA THR A 175 4.55 -10.16 2.51
C THR A 175 5.81 -10.97 2.25
N LEU A 176 6.76 -10.99 3.19
CA LEU A 176 7.98 -11.78 3.09
C LEU A 176 7.69 -13.28 3.13
N ASN A 177 6.71 -13.71 3.93
CA ASN A 177 6.27 -15.10 3.95
C ASN A 177 5.77 -15.52 2.55
N ALA A 178 4.85 -14.75 1.97
CA ALA A 178 4.31 -15.02 0.64
C ALA A 178 5.39 -14.97 -0.46
N ALA A 179 6.24 -13.93 -0.45
CA ALA A 179 7.29 -13.75 -1.44
C ALA A 179 8.35 -14.86 -1.43
N THR A 180 8.58 -15.50 -0.28
CA THR A 180 9.59 -16.55 -0.11
C THR A 180 8.99 -17.96 -0.03
N GLN A 181 7.68 -18.11 -0.19
CA GLN A 181 7.02 -19.42 -0.26
C GLN A 181 7.22 -20.03 -1.65
N ALA A 182 7.66 -21.30 -1.70
CA ALA A 182 7.96 -21.98 -2.96
C ALA A 182 6.72 -22.09 -3.87
N ASP A 183 5.58 -22.48 -3.29
CA ASP A 183 4.31 -22.72 -4.01
C ASP A 183 3.26 -21.63 -3.76
N GLY A 184 3.68 -20.46 -3.28
CA GLY A 184 2.78 -19.35 -2.93
C GLY A 184 2.45 -18.40 -4.09
N PRO A 185 1.47 -17.50 -3.91
CA PRO A 185 1.22 -16.43 -4.88
C PRO A 185 2.48 -15.57 -5.07
N GLY A 186 2.64 -15.00 -6.26
CA GLY A 186 3.72 -14.02 -6.49
C GLY A 186 3.57 -12.80 -5.58
N LEU A 187 4.67 -12.10 -5.27
CA LEU A 187 4.65 -10.88 -4.46
C LEU A 187 3.56 -9.90 -4.92
N GLY A 188 3.50 -9.65 -6.23
CA GLY A 188 2.50 -8.76 -6.84
C GLY A 188 1.06 -9.23 -6.67
N GLU A 189 0.81 -10.53 -6.78
CA GLU A 189 -0.52 -11.12 -6.56
C GLU A 189 -0.93 -11.00 -5.10
N TYR A 190 0.00 -11.29 -4.19
CA TYR A 190 -0.23 -11.20 -2.76
C TYR A 190 -0.59 -9.78 -2.33
N VAL A 191 0.21 -8.77 -2.71
CA VAL A 191 -0.09 -7.38 -2.33
C VAL A 191 -1.37 -6.85 -2.99
N ALA A 192 -1.68 -7.29 -4.21
CA ALA A 192 -2.96 -6.97 -4.86
C ALA A 192 -4.13 -7.56 -4.07
N GLN A 193 -4.00 -8.80 -3.62
CA GLN A 193 -5.00 -9.44 -2.78
C GLN A 193 -5.18 -8.73 -1.44
N ARG A 194 -4.09 -8.36 -0.77
CA ARG A 194 -4.15 -7.60 0.51
C ARG A 194 -4.77 -6.22 0.32
N ALA A 195 -4.44 -5.51 -0.75
CA ALA A 195 -5.06 -4.23 -1.08
C ALA A 195 -6.57 -4.37 -1.34
N TYR A 196 -6.98 -5.43 -2.03
CA TYR A 196 -8.39 -5.73 -2.29
C TYR A 196 -9.15 -6.07 -0.99
N GLU A 197 -8.59 -6.92 -0.13
CA GLU A 197 -9.16 -7.26 1.18
C GLU A 197 -9.35 -6.01 2.05
N GLY A 198 -8.38 -5.10 2.01
CA GLY A 198 -8.44 -3.83 2.74
C GLY A 198 -9.60 -2.93 2.31
N LEU A 199 -10.14 -3.09 1.09
CA LEU A 199 -11.31 -2.32 0.67
C LEU A 199 -12.54 -2.66 1.52
N CYS A 200 -12.61 -3.86 2.12
CA CYS A 200 -13.78 -4.35 2.88
C CYS A 200 -15.09 -4.29 2.07
N LEU A 201 -15.00 -4.54 0.76
CA LEU A 201 -16.13 -4.54 -0.17
C LEU A 201 -16.36 -5.96 -0.70
N ASP A 202 -16.89 -6.84 0.16
CA ASP A 202 -17.02 -8.28 -0.08
C ASP A 202 -17.81 -8.66 -1.35
N GLN A 203 -18.63 -7.75 -1.87
CA GLN A 203 -19.46 -7.95 -3.08
C GLN A 203 -18.91 -7.22 -4.31
N LEU A 204 -17.79 -6.51 -4.19
CA LEU A 204 -17.26 -5.71 -5.26
C LEU A 204 -16.51 -6.58 -6.28
N GLN A 205 -17.08 -6.70 -7.46
CA GLN A 205 -16.34 -7.18 -8.62
C GLN A 205 -15.58 -6.01 -9.27
N LEU A 206 -14.25 -6.03 -9.18
CA LEU A 206 -13.41 -4.95 -9.72
C LEU A 206 -13.41 -4.91 -11.26
N LYS A 207 -13.36 -6.08 -11.91
CA LYS A 207 -13.33 -6.21 -13.37
C LYS A 207 -14.43 -7.18 -13.80
N ALA A 208 -15.25 -6.79 -14.78
CA ALA A 208 -16.17 -7.75 -15.40
C ALA A 208 -15.39 -8.74 -16.27
N ASP A 209 -16.03 -9.86 -16.65
CA ASP A 209 -15.40 -10.84 -17.55
C ASP A 209 -15.03 -10.18 -18.89
N GLY A 210 -13.75 -10.27 -19.26
CA GLY A 210 -13.23 -9.73 -20.51
C GLY A 210 -12.80 -8.27 -20.47
N GLU A 211 -13.02 -7.55 -19.36
CA GLU A 211 -12.51 -6.19 -19.19
C GLU A 211 -11.01 -6.18 -18.87
N ALA A 212 -10.27 -5.29 -19.53
CA ALA A 212 -8.85 -5.09 -19.28
C ALA A 212 -8.60 -4.41 -17.92
N GLU A 213 -9.42 -3.42 -17.57
CA GLU A 213 -9.33 -2.62 -16.34
C GLU A 213 -10.71 -2.35 -15.73
N PRO A 214 -10.79 -1.94 -14.45
CA PRO A 214 -12.05 -1.59 -13.81
C PRO A 214 -12.74 -0.42 -14.53
N PRO A 215 -14.09 -0.37 -14.60
CA PRO A 215 -14.79 0.82 -15.06
C PRO A 215 -14.44 2.05 -14.20
N ALA A 216 -14.41 3.25 -14.80
CA ALA A 216 -14.09 4.50 -14.09
C ALA A 216 -14.92 4.69 -12.81
N ARG A 217 -16.22 4.37 -12.87
CA ARG A 217 -17.12 4.43 -11.70
C ARG A 217 -16.67 3.50 -10.57
N THR A 218 -16.30 2.26 -10.91
CA THR A 218 -15.81 1.26 -9.96
C THR A 218 -14.48 1.71 -9.35
N PHE A 219 -13.57 2.22 -10.19
CA PHE A 219 -12.30 2.79 -9.75
C PHE A 219 -12.51 3.96 -8.77
N ASN A 220 -13.34 4.95 -9.10
CA ASN A 220 -13.60 6.09 -8.22
C ASN A 220 -14.23 5.64 -6.90
N SER A 221 -15.13 4.64 -6.93
CA SER A 221 -15.80 4.15 -5.71
C SER A 221 -14.89 3.48 -4.69
N ILE A 222 -13.73 2.94 -5.11
CA ILE A 222 -12.81 2.28 -4.19
C ILE A 222 -11.83 3.25 -3.52
N LEU A 223 -11.65 4.47 -4.05
CA LEU A 223 -10.64 5.41 -3.56
C LEU A 223 -10.81 5.74 -2.07
N PRO A 224 -12.02 6.04 -1.54
CA PRO A 224 -12.19 6.32 -0.12
C PRO A 224 -11.90 5.11 0.78
N SER A 225 -12.27 3.90 0.32
CA SER A 225 -12.01 2.66 1.06
C SER A 225 -10.53 2.31 1.07
N LEU A 226 -9.81 2.58 -0.03
CA LEU A 226 -8.36 2.46 -0.10
C LEU A 226 -7.66 3.49 0.81
N ALA A 227 -8.13 4.73 0.82
CA ALA A 227 -7.60 5.76 1.72
C ALA A 227 -7.73 5.33 3.18
N ALA A 228 -8.91 4.83 3.56
CA ALA A 228 -9.18 4.34 4.91
C ALA A 228 -8.30 3.13 5.28
N SER A 229 -8.21 2.13 4.40
CA SER A 229 -7.46 0.89 4.69
C SER A 229 -5.95 1.08 4.74
N THR A 230 -5.43 2.12 4.10
CA THR A 230 -4.01 2.48 4.13
C THR A 230 -3.68 3.52 5.19
N TYR A 231 -4.69 4.08 5.86
CA TYR A 231 -4.53 5.24 6.74
C TYR A 231 -3.57 4.98 7.89
N ASP A 232 -3.74 3.88 8.61
CA ASP A 232 -2.93 3.56 9.80
C ASP A 232 -1.50 3.10 9.49
N HIS A 233 -1.17 2.92 8.22
CA HIS A 233 0.15 2.50 7.78
C HIS A 233 1.15 3.65 7.64
N ASN A 234 2.41 3.36 7.89
CA ASN A 234 3.53 4.26 7.61
C ASN A 234 3.94 4.17 6.12
N PRO A 235 4.94 4.95 5.64
CA PRO A 235 5.29 4.99 4.22
C PRO A 235 5.53 3.61 3.59
N LEU A 236 6.15 2.68 4.32
CA LEU A 236 6.36 1.31 3.85
C LEU A 236 5.03 0.59 3.61
N GLY A 237 4.18 0.46 4.64
CA GLY A 237 2.92 -0.26 4.51
C GLY A 237 2.01 0.34 3.42
N ARG A 238 1.98 1.67 3.34
CA ARG A 238 1.28 2.41 2.27
C ARG A 238 1.84 2.09 0.89
N THR A 239 3.16 2.00 0.74
CA THR A 239 3.79 1.61 -0.52
C THR A 239 3.39 0.21 -0.96
N LEU A 240 3.36 -0.76 -0.05
CA LEU A 240 2.95 -2.14 -0.38
C LEU A 240 1.50 -2.20 -0.86
N LEU A 241 0.59 -1.55 -0.14
CA LEU A 241 -0.83 -1.55 -0.46
C LEU A 241 -1.13 -0.73 -1.73
N TRP A 242 -0.40 0.36 -1.95
CA TRP A 242 -0.47 1.14 -3.20
C TRP A 242 0.00 0.34 -4.42
N GLU A 243 1.13 -0.38 -4.32
CA GLU A 243 1.60 -1.27 -5.41
C GLU A 243 0.58 -2.38 -5.70
N GLY A 244 -0.07 -2.91 -4.67
CA GLY A 244 -1.21 -3.82 -4.81
C GLY A 244 -2.39 -3.17 -5.55
N ALA A 245 -2.82 -1.99 -5.11
CA ALA A 245 -3.94 -1.27 -5.70
C ALA A 245 -3.69 -0.88 -7.17
N CYS A 246 -2.43 -0.57 -7.53
CA CYS A 246 -2.04 -0.30 -8.91
C CYS A 246 -2.29 -1.53 -9.80
N ARG A 247 -1.91 -2.72 -9.34
CA ARG A 247 -2.12 -3.98 -10.07
C ARG A 247 -3.59 -4.33 -10.25
N LEU A 248 -4.42 -4.00 -9.26
CA LEU A 248 -5.89 -4.13 -9.38
C LEU A 248 -6.46 -3.24 -10.51
N SER A 249 -5.75 -2.15 -10.85
CA SER A 249 -6.15 -1.12 -11.80
C SER A 249 -5.38 -1.15 -13.12
N ASP A 250 -4.61 -2.21 -13.40
CA ASP A 250 -3.86 -2.38 -14.66
C ASP A 250 -4.79 -2.32 -15.88
N GLY A 251 -4.31 -1.67 -16.95
CA GLY A 251 -4.95 -1.53 -18.27
C GLY A 251 -4.58 -0.22 -18.97
N PRO A 252 -5.35 0.22 -19.99
CA PRO A 252 -5.06 1.41 -20.77
C PRO A 252 -4.91 2.71 -19.96
N SER A 253 -5.58 2.82 -18.80
CA SER A 253 -5.55 4.00 -17.94
C SER A 253 -4.58 3.86 -16.76
N ALA A 254 -3.76 2.80 -16.72
CA ALA A 254 -2.93 2.45 -15.57
C ALA A 254 -2.03 3.59 -15.07
N GLU A 255 -1.37 4.33 -15.97
CA GLU A 255 -0.50 5.45 -15.57
C GLU A 255 -1.27 6.55 -14.83
N ARG A 256 -2.43 6.94 -15.36
CA ARG A 256 -3.30 7.96 -14.74
C ARG A 256 -3.84 7.47 -13.40
N ARG A 257 -4.32 6.23 -13.36
CA ARG A 257 -4.88 5.63 -12.14
C ARG A 257 -3.82 5.42 -11.07
N ARG A 258 -2.59 5.05 -11.44
CA ARG A 258 -1.45 4.98 -10.52
C ARG A 258 -1.18 6.32 -9.84
N ALA A 259 -1.22 7.42 -10.59
CA ALA A 259 -1.08 8.77 -10.04
C ALA A 259 -2.23 9.13 -9.08
N ALA A 260 -3.48 8.83 -9.45
CA ALA A 260 -4.64 9.06 -8.58
C ALA A 260 -4.55 8.24 -7.28
N LEU A 261 -4.24 6.94 -7.38
CA LEU A 261 -4.04 6.06 -6.22
C LEU A 261 -2.90 6.55 -5.33
N GLN A 262 -1.81 7.07 -5.92
CA GLN A 262 -0.69 7.63 -5.16
C GLN A 262 -1.14 8.85 -4.35
N THR A 263 -1.88 9.77 -4.96
CA THR A 263 -2.44 10.93 -4.23
C THR A 263 -3.33 10.46 -3.07
N VAL A 264 -4.26 9.55 -3.33
CA VAL A 264 -5.19 9.04 -2.31
C VAL A 264 -4.49 8.39 -1.12
N VAL A 265 -3.50 7.53 -1.38
CA VAL A 265 -2.81 6.76 -0.34
C VAL A 265 -1.84 7.62 0.48
N PHE A 266 -1.19 8.61 -0.15
CA PHE A 266 -0.06 9.32 0.48
C PHE A 266 -0.39 10.74 0.96
N SER A 267 -1.46 11.38 0.47
CA SER A 267 -1.77 12.77 0.82
C SER A 267 -2.37 12.95 2.22
N LEU A 268 -3.01 11.92 2.80
CA LEU A 268 -3.63 12.03 4.12
C LEU A 268 -2.63 11.73 5.25
N PRO A 269 -2.34 12.69 6.15
CA PRO A 269 -1.47 12.44 7.29
C PRO A 269 -2.16 11.54 8.32
N ASN A 270 -1.50 10.44 8.70
CA ASN A 270 -1.97 9.50 9.72
C ASN A 270 -1.50 9.84 11.14
N VAL A 271 -0.51 10.73 11.23
CA VAL A 271 -0.08 11.36 12.48
C VAL A 271 -0.67 12.77 12.49
N PRO A 272 -1.75 13.03 13.23
CA PRO A 272 -2.36 14.35 13.28
C PRO A 272 -1.43 15.35 13.97
N ARG A 273 -1.59 16.65 13.68
CA ARG A 273 -0.90 17.68 14.46
C ARG A 273 -1.45 17.73 15.89
N PRO A 274 -0.70 18.28 16.85
CA PRO A 274 -1.24 18.54 18.18
C PRO A 274 -2.56 19.34 18.09
N GLY A 275 -3.65 18.77 18.61
CA GLY A 275 -4.99 19.37 18.60
C GLY A 275 -5.88 18.96 17.42
N GLU A 276 -5.35 18.24 16.43
CA GLU A 276 -6.15 17.64 15.34
C GLU A 276 -6.61 16.22 15.72
N GLN A 277 -7.78 15.83 15.23
CA GLN A 277 -8.29 14.46 15.36
C GLN A 277 -7.84 13.60 14.17
N LYS A 278 -7.67 12.30 14.43
CA LYS A 278 -7.48 11.33 13.36
C LYS A 278 -8.77 11.16 12.57
N LEU A 279 -8.63 10.79 11.31
CA LEU A 279 -9.76 10.27 10.53
C LEU A 279 -10.07 8.86 11.04
N GLU A 280 -11.33 8.61 11.35
CA GLU A 280 -11.79 7.33 11.92
C GLU A 280 -12.95 6.77 11.09
N ALA A 281 -13.86 7.62 10.64
CA ALA A 281 -15.07 7.18 9.97
C ALA A 281 -14.91 7.22 8.45
N LEU A 282 -15.42 6.19 7.77
CA LEU A 282 -15.29 6.07 6.31
C LEU A 282 -15.81 7.31 5.56
N PHE A 283 -16.86 7.97 6.03
CA PHE A 283 -17.40 9.19 5.41
C PHE A 283 -16.39 10.36 5.41
N GLU A 284 -15.47 10.43 6.37
CA GLU A 284 -14.44 11.46 6.43
C GLU A 284 -13.42 11.25 5.31
N PHE A 285 -13.09 10.00 5.01
CA PHE A 285 -12.29 9.63 3.84
C PHE A 285 -13.00 9.94 2.53
N PHE A 286 -14.32 9.75 2.44
CA PHE A 286 -15.10 10.18 1.26
C PHE A 286 -14.95 11.69 1.01
N LEU A 287 -15.14 12.51 2.05
CA LEU A 287 -15.01 13.97 1.94
C LEU A 287 -13.58 14.39 1.60
N ALA A 288 -12.59 13.74 2.22
CA ALA A 288 -11.19 14.05 2.00
C ALA A 288 -10.74 13.70 0.57
N VAL A 289 -11.17 12.55 0.03
CA VAL A 289 -10.86 12.13 -1.34
C VAL A 289 -11.58 12.99 -2.38
N ASP A 290 -12.85 13.33 -2.16
CA ASP A 290 -13.60 14.25 -3.02
C ASP A 290 -12.88 15.62 -3.14
N ALA A 291 -12.38 16.14 -2.02
CA ALA A 291 -11.60 17.37 -1.98
C ALA A 291 -10.27 17.32 -2.77
N MET A 292 -9.73 16.12 -3.05
CA MET A 292 -8.50 15.96 -3.85
C MET A 292 -8.76 16.11 -5.37
N GLY A 293 -10.00 15.95 -5.84
CA GLY A 293 -10.35 16.06 -7.26
C GLY A 293 -9.64 15.05 -8.16
N VAL A 294 -9.42 13.82 -7.66
CA VAL A 294 -8.65 12.75 -8.32
C VAL A 294 -9.52 11.78 -9.13
N ASP A 295 -10.83 12.02 -9.19
CA ASP A 295 -11.77 11.14 -9.88
C ASP A 295 -11.50 11.05 -11.39
N GLU A 296 -11.59 9.84 -11.92
CA GLU A 296 -11.56 9.62 -13.36
C GLU A 296 -12.88 10.11 -13.98
N ALA A 297 -12.77 10.99 -14.97
CA ALA A 297 -13.92 11.43 -15.74
C ALA A 297 -14.55 10.24 -16.47
N ALA A 298 -15.86 10.05 -16.30
CA ALA A 298 -16.58 9.06 -17.08
C ALA A 298 -16.44 9.38 -18.58
N PRO A 299 -16.29 8.37 -19.46
CA PRO A 299 -16.25 8.61 -20.89
C PRO A 299 -17.52 9.36 -21.30
N ALA A 300 -17.37 10.43 -22.09
CA ALA A 300 -18.50 11.19 -22.61
C ALA A 300 -19.44 10.20 -23.30
N SER A 301 -20.68 10.15 -22.83
CA SER A 301 -21.70 9.31 -23.47
C SER A 301 -21.79 9.75 -24.93
N ALA A 302 -21.52 8.84 -25.87
CA ALA A 302 -21.79 9.14 -27.27
C ALA A 302 -23.24 9.61 -27.40
N PRO A 303 -23.52 10.70 -28.14
CA PRO A 303 -24.88 11.18 -28.27
C PRO A 303 -25.74 10.03 -28.78
N ARG A 304 -26.81 9.71 -28.05
CA ARG A 304 -27.81 8.75 -28.51
C ARG A 304 -28.31 9.26 -29.86
N GLY A 305 -27.98 8.55 -30.93
CA GLY A 305 -28.47 8.84 -32.26
C GLY A 305 -30.00 8.91 -32.21
N ALA A 306 -30.55 10.01 -32.69
CA ALA A 306 -31.97 10.23 -32.87
C ALA A 306 -32.52 9.35 -34.00
#